data_AF-A0A1I5SG00-F1
#
_entry.id   AF-A0A1I5SG00-F1
#
_cell.length_a   1.000
_cell.length_b   1.000
_cell.length_c   1.000
_cell.angle_alpha   90.00
_cell.angle_beta   90.00
_cell.angle_gamma   90.00
#
_symmetry.space_group_name_H-M   'P 1'
#
loop_
_entity.id
_entity.type
_entity.pdbx_description
1 polymer ?
#
loop_
_entity_poly.entity_id
_entity_poly.type
_entity_poly.pdbx_seq_one_letter_code
_entity_poly.pdbx_strand_id
1 'polypeptide(L)' 'MSAFDKAKDKAEQATGAAKEKLGKAADNEDLRDSGKADQTRGEAKETGHDLRDKATGAVQDLKDKFNK' A
#
# COMPACT_ATOMS: atom_id res chain seq x y z
N MET A 1 -16.07 42.62 -22.36
CA MET A 1 -15.73 41.29 -21.81
C MET A 1 -16.76 40.97 -20.74
N SER A 2 -17.61 39.98 -21.02
CA SER A 2 -18.93 39.82 -20.41
C SER A 2 -18.87 39.22 -19.00
N ALA A 3 -19.86 39.54 -18.15
CA ALA A 3 -20.03 38.96 -16.81
C ALA A 3 -20.08 37.41 -16.81
N PHE A 4 -20.42 36.83 -17.96
CA PHE A 4 -20.41 35.39 -18.21
C PHE A 4 -19.00 34.77 -18.13
N ASP A 5 -17.95 35.47 -18.57
CA ASP A 5 -16.56 34.98 -18.44
C ASP A 5 -16.16 34.91 -16.96
N LYS A 6 -16.46 35.94 -16.17
CA LYS A 6 -16.15 35.94 -14.72
C LYS A 6 -16.90 34.86 -13.95
N ALA A 7 -18.13 34.54 -14.36
CA ALA A 7 -18.91 33.47 -13.75
C ALA A 7 -18.33 32.10 -14.11
N LYS A 8 -17.91 31.92 -15.36
CA LYS A 8 -17.27 30.69 -15.85
C LYS A 8 -15.92 30.44 -15.17
N ASP A 9 -15.07 31.45 -15.08
CA ASP A 9 -13.79 31.38 -14.35
C ASP A 9 -13.97 30.96 -12.88
N LYS A 10 -14.95 31.55 -12.18
CA LYS A 10 -15.25 31.18 -10.79
C LYS A 10 -15.80 29.77 -10.66
N ALA A 11 -16.63 29.33 -11.59
CA ALA A 11 -17.17 27.97 -11.61
C ALA A 11 -16.07 26.93 -11.88
N GLU A 12 -15.15 27.23 -12.80
CA GLU A 12 -14.00 26.37 -13.10
C GLU A 12 -13.03 26.29 -11.91
N GLN A 13 -12.73 27.40 -11.24
CA GLN A 13 -11.93 27.38 -10.00
C GLN A 13 -12.61 26.61 -8.86
N ALA A 14 -13.92 26.78 -8.66
CA ALA A 14 -14.66 26.04 -7.64
C ALA A 14 -14.71 24.54 -7.93
N THR A 15 -14.91 24.17 -9.21
CA THR A 15 -14.92 22.78 -9.67
C THR A 15 -13.52 22.15 -9.56
N GLY A 16 -12.47 22.91 -9.90
CA GLY A 16 -11.08 22.49 -9.73
C GLY A 16 -10.74 22.25 -8.27
N ALA A 17 -11.05 23.19 -7.39
CA ALA A 17 -10.84 23.05 -5.95
C ALA A 17 -11.64 21.87 -5.35
N ALA A 18 -12.87 21.63 -5.83
CA ALA A 18 -13.68 20.49 -5.42
C ALA A 18 -13.07 19.16 -5.89
N LYS A 19 -12.63 19.05 -7.15
CA LYS A 19 -11.92 17.86 -7.67
C LYS A 19 -10.60 17.62 -6.96
N GLU A 20 -9.84 18.66 -6.64
CA GLU A 20 -8.56 18.53 -5.97
C GLU A 20 -8.73 18.07 -4.52
N LYS A 21 -9.77 18.56 -3.82
CA LYS A 21 -10.13 18.10 -2.47
C LYS A 21 -10.71 16.69 -2.46
N LEU A 22 -11.59 16.37 -3.41
CA LEU A 22 -12.15 15.02 -3.57
C LEU A 22 -11.07 14.02 -3.97
N GLY A 23 -10.16 14.41 -4.86
CA GLY A 23 -8.98 13.63 -5.24
C GLY A 23 -8.09 13.37 -4.04
N LYS A 24 -7.67 14.39 -3.30
CA LYS A 24 -6.86 14.23 -2.08
C LYS A 24 -7.52 13.39 -0.98
N ALA A 25 -8.86 13.41 -0.90
CA ALA A 25 -9.61 12.59 0.05
C ALA A 25 -9.75 11.14 -0.42
N ALA A 26 -10.06 10.91 -1.70
CA ALA A 26 -10.19 9.58 -2.31
C ALA A 26 -8.85 8.85 -2.44
N ASP A 27 -7.77 9.58 -2.71
CA ASP A 27 -6.41 9.05 -2.86
C ASP A 27 -5.85 8.48 -1.54
N ASN A 28 -6.51 8.75 -0.40
CA ASN A 28 -6.08 8.27 0.92
C ASN A 28 -6.76 6.97 1.37
N GLU A 29 -7.78 6.47 0.67
CA GLU A 29 -8.36 5.15 0.93
C GLU A 29 -7.58 4.05 0.20
N ASP A 30 -7.33 4.20 -1.10
CA ASP A 30 -6.58 3.22 -1.91
C ASP A 30 -5.10 3.05 -1.50
N LEU A 31 -4.42 4.15 -1.13
CA LEU A 31 -3.03 4.10 -0.66
C LEU A 31 -2.88 3.52 0.76
N ARG A 32 -3.90 3.63 1.61
CA ARG A 32 -3.85 3.09 2.99
C ARG A 32 -4.07 1.59 3.03
N ASP A 33 -4.93 1.06 2.16
CA ASP A 33 -5.16 -0.39 2.07
C ASP A 33 -3.96 -1.10 1.40
N SER A 34 -3.39 -0.50 0.36
CA SER A 34 -2.17 -1.03 -0.27
C SER A 34 -0.96 -0.96 0.67
N GLY A 35 -0.77 0.15 1.38
CA GLY A 35 0.33 0.31 2.33
C GLY A 35 0.30 -0.65 3.51
N LYS A 36 -0.88 -0.89 4.12
CA LYS A 36 -1.02 -1.89 5.20
C LYS A 36 -0.85 -3.32 4.71
N ALA A 37 -1.36 -3.65 3.53
CA ALA A 37 -1.19 -4.96 2.94
C ALA A 37 0.29 -5.23 2.59
N ASP A 38 1.01 -4.24 2.07
CA ASP A 38 2.45 -4.36 1.77
C ASP A 38 3.30 -4.46 3.04
N GLN A 39 3.03 -3.67 4.07
CA GLN A 39 3.74 -3.80 5.36
C GLN A 39 3.50 -5.19 5.99
N THR A 40 2.27 -5.67 5.98
CA THR A 40 1.92 -6.99 6.53
C THR A 40 2.56 -8.12 5.72
N ARG A 41 2.59 -8.00 4.38
CA ARG A 41 3.25 -8.98 3.50
C ARG A 41 4.76 -8.96 3.64
N GLY A 42 5.36 -7.78 3.86
CA GLY A 42 6.78 -7.62 4.14
C GLY A 42 7.18 -8.32 5.43
N GLU A 43 6.50 -8.00 6.54
CA GLU A 43 6.77 -8.62 7.85
C GLU A 43 6.49 -10.13 7.87
N ALA A 44 5.42 -10.58 7.20
CA ALA A 44 5.11 -12.00 7.08
C ALA A 44 6.12 -12.77 6.22
N LYS A 45 6.67 -12.15 5.16
CA LYS A 45 7.73 -12.77 4.35
C LYS A 45 9.03 -12.88 5.12
N GLU A 46 9.43 -11.83 5.83
CA GLU A 46 10.67 -11.83 6.61
C GLU A 46 10.60 -12.86 7.74
N THR A 47 9.51 -12.84 8.53
CA THR A 47 9.29 -13.81 9.62
C THR A 47 9.13 -15.24 9.09
N GLY A 48 8.44 -15.40 7.96
CA GLY A 48 8.24 -16.70 7.32
C GLY A 48 9.53 -17.29 6.75
N HIS A 49 10.44 -16.45 6.26
CA HIS A 49 11.74 -16.89 5.76
C HIS A 49 12.64 -17.34 6.93
N ASP A 50 12.73 -16.53 7.99
CA ASP A 50 13.51 -16.87 9.19
C ASP A 50 13.02 -18.17 9.88
N LEU A 51 11.70 -18.34 10.00
CA LEU A 51 11.11 -19.56 10.55
C LEU A 51 11.35 -20.77 9.65
N ARG A 52 11.24 -20.59 8.32
CA ARG A 52 11.48 -21.67 7.36
C ARG A 52 12.96 -22.06 7.31
N ASP A 53 13.88 -21.10 7.39
CA ASP A 53 15.32 -21.36 7.44
C ASP A 53 15.68 -22.12 8.73
N LYS A 54 15.16 -21.70 9.90
CA LYS A 54 15.36 -22.43 11.15
C LYS A 54 14.73 -23.82 11.16
N ALA A 55 13.51 -23.95 10.63
CA ALA A 55 12.84 -25.24 10.51
C ALA A 55 13.58 -26.18 9.55
N THR A 56 14.04 -25.65 8.41
CA THR A 56 14.80 -26.44 7.41
C THR A 56 16.16 -26.87 7.98
N GLY A 57 16.86 -25.99 8.70
CA GLY A 57 18.09 -26.32 9.41
C GLY A 57 17.89 -27.44 10.44
N ALA A 58 16.90 -27.30 11.33
CA ALA A 58 16.60 -28.32 12.33
C ALA A 58 16.16 -29.66 11.72
N VAL A 59 15.41 -29.64 10.61
CA VAL A 59 15.00 -30.86 9.89
C VAL A 59 16.18 -31.50 9.18
N GLN A 60 17.10 -30.72 8.59
CA GLN A 60 18.33 -31.23 8.00
C GLN A 60 19.23 -31.86 9.08
N ASP A 61 19.44 -31.20 10.20
CA ASP A 61 20.22 -31.73 11.33
C ASP A 61 19.63 -33.06 11.86
N LEU A 62 18.30 -33.16 11.95
CA LEU A 62 17.63 -34.40 12.32
C LEU A 62 17.79 -35.49 11.26
N LYS A 63 17.70 -35.12 9.98
CA LYS A 63 17.83 -36.08 8.87
C LYS A 63 19.26 -36.60 8.75
N ASP A 64 20.27 -35.75 8.92
CA ASP A 64 21.69 -36.14 8.91
C ASP A 64 22.02 -37.08 10.09
N LYS A 65 21.46 -36.83 11.28
CA LYS A 65 21.62 -37.72 12.43
C LYS A 65 20.89 -39.06 12.28
N PHE A 66 19.78 -39.10 11.54
CA PHE A 66 19.04 -40.34 11.30
C PHE A 66 19.57 -41.15 10.10
N ASN A 67 20.29 -40.51 9.18
CA ASN A 67 20.81 -41.12 7.96
C ASN A 67 22.29 -41.51 8.05
N LYS A 68 22.88 -41.47 9.25
CA LYS A 68 24.24 -41.94 9.57
C LYS A 68 24.17 -43.05 10.61
#